data_AF-A0A1S3QV03-F1
#
_entry.id   AF-A0A1S3QV03-F1
#
_cell.length_a   1.000
_cell.length_b   1.000
_cell.length_c   1.000
_cell.angle_alpha   90.00
_cell.angle_beta   90.00
_cell.angle_gamma   90.00
#
_symmetry.space_group_name_H-M   'P 1'
#
loop_
_entity.id
_entity.type
_entity.pdbx_description
1 polymer ?
#
loop_
_entity_poly.entity_id
_entity_poly.type
_entity_poly.pdbx_seq_one_letter_code
_entity_poly.pdbx_strand_id
1 'polypeptide(L)'
;MVTLGNMLASVLAGKIKPSDPVNKVIYNQFKQIRLTDNLGKLSRILETDHFALVVHEQIQYLTDGSPSLKQMVFGVVTAIDLLNFVTAREKRERSFSECSDL
;
A
#
# COMPACT_ATOMS: atom_id res chain seq x y z
N MET A 1 -2.89 -3.76 -9.37
CA MET A 1 -1.91 -2.64 -9.21
C MET A 1 -1.18 -2.43 -10.52
N VAL A 2 -0.94 -1.19 -10.94
CA VAL A 2 -0.03 -0.87 -12.06
C VAL A 2 1.03 0.08 -11.51
N THR A 3 2.30 -0.16 -11.83
CA THR A 3 3.40 0.74 -11.48
C THR A 3 3.91 1.41 -12.75
N LEU A 4 4.38 2.65 -12.61
CA LEU A 4 4.99 3.38 -13.72
C LEU A 4 6.17 2.60 -14.31
N GLY A 5 7.03 2.02 -13.47
CA GLY A 5 8.17 1.22 -13.90
C GLY A 5 7.77 0.01 -14.75
N ASN A 6 6.78 -0.78 -14.33
CA ASN A 6 6.31 -1.93 -15.10
C ASN A 6 5.67 -1.51 -16.44
N MET A 7 4.90 -0.41 -16.41
CA MET A 7 4.25 0.14 -17.60
C MET A 7 5.28 0.60 -18.62
N LEU A 8 6.26 1.42 -18.21
CA LEU A 8 7.34 1.89 -19.08
C LEU A 8 8.18 0.73 -19.62
N ALA A 9 8.57 -0.23 -18.79
CA ALA A 9 9.32 -1.40 -19.22
C ALA A 9 8.55 -2.22 -20.28
N SER A 10 7.23 -2.37 -20.11
CA SER A 10 6.39 -3.10 -21.06
C SER A 10 6.20 -2.35 -22.39
N VAL A 11 6.12 -1.01 -22.36
CA VAL A 11 6.08 -0.17 -23.57
C VAL A 11 7.42 -0.25 -24.31
N LEU A 12 8.54 -0.05 -23.61
CA LEU A 12 9.89 -0.07 -24.20
C LEU A 12 10.25 -1.44 -24.79
N ALA A 13 9.80 -2.53 -24.15
CA ALA A 13 9.96 -3.88 -24.66
C ALA A 13 9.01 -4.22 -25.83
N GLY A 14 8.15 -3.28 -26.26
CA GLY A 14 7.17 -3.49 -27.32
C GLY A 14 6.03 -4.45 -26.97
N LYS A 15 5.88 -4.82 -25.69
CA LYS A 15 4.85 -5.75 -25.22
C LYS A 15 3.46 -5.12 -25.18
N ILE A 16 3.39 -3.79 -25.04
CA ILE A 16 2.14 -3.00 -25.09
C ILE A 16 2.31 -1.72 -25.88
N LYS A 17 1.22 -1.24 -26.47
CA LYS A 17 1.11 0.04 -27.18
C LYS A 17 0.46 1.11 -26.28
N PRO A 18 0.66 2.41 -26.54
CA PRO A 18 -0.03 3.47 -25.78
C PRO A 18 -1.56 3.40 -25.82
N SER A 19 -2.13 2.82 -26.89
CA SER A 19 -3.57 2.61 -27.03
C SER A 19 -4.08 1.34 -26.34
N ASP A 20 -3.20 0.49 -25.84
CA ASP A 20 -3.60 -0.75 -25.18
C ASP A 20 -4.22 -0.47 -23.80
N PRO A 21 -5.22 -1.26 -23.38
CA PRO A 21 -5.79 -1.12 -22.05
C PRO A 21 -4.76 -1.48 -20.96
N VAL A 22 -4.81 -0.73 -19.85
CA VAL A 22 -3.89 -0.90 -18.70
C VAL A 22 -4.02 -2.26 -18.01
N ASN A 23 -5.11 -2.98 -18.24
CA ASN A 23 -5.29 -4.35 -17.74
C ASN A 23 -4.27 -5.34 -18.31
N LYS A 24 -3.58 -5.02 -19.42
CA LYS A 24 -2.51 -5.86 -19.96
C LYS A 24 -1.23 -5.84 -19.12
N VAL A 25 -1.06 -4.82 -18.25
CA VAL A 25 0.15 -4.63 -17.41
C VAL A 25 -0.17 -4.60 -15.92
N ILE A 26 -1.37 -5.04 -15.54
CA ILE A 26 -1.80 -5.04 -14.16
C ILE A 26 -1.23 -6.25 -13.40
N TYR A 27 -0.69 -5.99 -12.22
CA TYR A 27 -0.47 -7.02 -11.21
C TYR A 27 -1.80 -7.38 -10.56
N ASN A 28 -2.27 -8.60 -10.83
CA ASN A 28 -3.54 -9.14 -10.31
C ASN A 28 -3.39 -9.75 -8.91
N GLN A 29 -2.18 -10.19 -8.57
CA GLN A 29 -1.89 -10.74 -7.25
C GLN A 29 -1.39 -9.62 -6.35
N PHE A 30 -2.11 -9.40 -5.26
CA PHE A 30 -1.73 -8.47 -4.21
C PHE A 30 -2.29 -8.94 -2.88
N LYS A 31 -1.57 -8.62 -1.81
CA LYS A 31 -2.02 -8.89 -0.45
C LYS A 31 -2.74 -7.68 0.10
N GLN A 32 -3.82 -7.95 0.81
CA GLN A 32 -4.60 -6.94 1.52
C GLN A 32 -4.32 -7.04 3.02
N ILE A 33 -4.25 -5.90 3.68
CA ILE A 33 -4.03 -5.78 5.11
C ILE A 33 -5.04 -4.80 5.70
N ARG A 34 -5.47 -5.02 6.94
CA ARG A 34 -6.40 -4.11 7.63
C ARG A 34 -5.65 -3.06 8.44
N LEU A 35 -6.30 -1.94 8.71
CA LEU A 35 -5.78 -0.90 9.61
C LEU A 35 -5.44 -1.40 11.02
N THR A 36 -6.09 -2.49 11.46
CA THR A 36 -5.90 -3.09 12.79
C THR A 36 -4.83 -4.17 12.83
N ASP A 37 -4.29 -4.57 11.68
CA ASP A 37 -3.21 -5.54 11.63
C ASP A 37 -1.89 -4.89 12.08
N ASN A 38 -1.01 -5.66 12.73
CA ASN A 38 0.27 -5.14 13.22
C ASN A 38 1.34 -5.03 12.11
N LEU A 39 2.38 -4.22 12.37
CA LEU A 39 3.49 -4.02 11.44
C LEU A 39 4.33 -5.28 11.19
N GLY A 40 4.34 -6.25 12.11
CA GLY A 40 5.02 -7.53 11.90
C GLY A 40 4.38 -8.35 10.77
N LYS A 41 3.05 -8.37 10.71
CA LYS A 41 2.29 -8.99 9.62
C LYS A 41 2.56 -8.27 8.30
N LEU A 42 2.56 -6.93 8.31
CA LEU A 42 2.91 -6.13 7.14
C LEU A 42 4.32 -6.44 6.65
N SER A 43 5.31 -6.48 7.56
CA SER A 43 6.70 -6.81 7.25
C SER A 43 6.81 -8.15 6.54
N ARG A 44 6.13 -9.18 7.07
CA ARG A 44 6.19 -10.54 6.49
C ARG A 44 5.52 -10.64 5.12
N ILE A 45 4.48 -9.85 4.87
CA ILE A 45 3.90 -9.75 3.53
C ILE A 45 4.91 -9.11 2.56
N LEU A 46 5.59 -8.04 3.00
CA LEU A 46 6.55 -7.31 2.18
C LEU A 46 7.86 -8.06 1.91
N GLU A 47 8.11 -9.18 2.60
CA GLU A 47 9.20 -10.12 2.28
C GLU A 47 8.94 -10.87 0.96
N THR A 48 7.68 -11.14 0.63
CA THR A 48 7.29 -11.92 -0.56
C THR A 48 6.61 -11.07 -1.64
N ASP A 49 5.89 -10.03 -1.25
CA ASP A 49 5.09 -9.19 -2.13
C ASP A 49 5.64 -7.75 -2.16
N HIS A 50 5.67 -7.13 -3.34
CA HIS A 50 6.30 -5.81 -3.50
C HIS A 50 5.49 -4.67 -2.85
N PHE A 51 4.21 -4.91 -2.59
CA PHE A 51 3.30 -3.93 -1.99
C PHE A 51 2.14 -4.65 -1.28
N ALA A 52 1.54 -3.96 -0.31
CA ALA A 52 0.32 -4.36 0.35
C ALA A 52 -0.75 -3.27 0.18
N LEU A 53 -2.01 -3.66 -0.01
CA LEU A 53 -3.15 -2.75 0.00
C LEU A 53 -3.76 -2.69 1.39
N VAL A 54 -3.78 -1.50 1.99
CA VAL A 54 -4.49 -1.26 3.24
C VAL A 54 -5.96 -1.07 2.92
N VAL A 55 -6.82 -1.92 3.47
CA VAL A 55 -8.26 -1.94 3.21
C VAL A 55 -9.06 -1.86 4.49
N HIS A 56 -10.25 -1.29 4.40
CA HIS A 56 -11.22 -1.25 5.49
C HIS A 56 -12.63 -1.33 4.94
N GLU A 57 -13.53 -1.96 5.70
CA GLU A 57 -14.95 -2.02 5.36
C GLU A 57 -15.66 -0.78 5.90
N GLN A 58 -16.48 -0.15 5.08
CA GLN A 58 -17.28 1.00 5.47
C GLN A 58 -18.75 0.75 5.09
N ILE A 59 -19.66 1.15 5.98
CA ILE A 59 -21.09 1.13 5.69
C ILE A 59 -21.42 2.32 4.77
N GLN A 60 -21.99 2.03 3.61
CA GLN A 60 -22.52 3.00 2.66
C GLN A 60 -24.02 2.74 2.47
N TYR A 61 -24.83 3.78 2.61
CA TYR A 61 -26.27 3.68 2.35
C TYR A 61 -26.54 3.84 0.85
N LEU A 62 -27.32 2.92 0.30
CA LEU A 62 -27.82 2.98 -1.07
C LEU A 62 -28.96 4.00 -1.17
N THR A 63 -29.38 4.32 -2.40
CA THR A 63 -30.45 5.31 -2.65
C THR A 63 -31.81 4.89 -2.08
N ASP A 64 -31.99 3.61 -1.79
CA ASP A 64 -33.17 3.03 -1.13
C ASP A 64 -33.06 3.03 0.41
N GLY A 65 -31.97 3.57 0.97
CA GLY A 65 -31.71 3.61 2.40
C GLY A 65 -31.19 2.30 3.00
N SER A 66 -30.97 1.25 2.18
CA SER A 66 -30.39 0.00 2.67
C SER A 66 -28.88 0.14 2.95
N PRO A 67 -28.36 -0.45 4.03
CA PRO A 67 -26.92 -0.44 4.30
C PRO A 67 -26.19 -1.44 3.39
N SER A 68 -25.08 -1.00 2.80
CA SER A 68 -24.14 -1.85 2.06
C SER A 68 -22.76 -1.76 2.68
N LEU A 69 -22.08 -2.90 2.84
CA LEU A 69 -20.67 -2.91 3.23
C LEU A 69 -19.82 -2.76 1.97
N LYS A 70 -19.03 -1.68 1.92
CA LYS A 70 -18.11 -1.42 0.82
C LYS A 70 -16.69 -1.50 1.33
N GLN A 71 -15.88 -2.31 0.65
CA GLN A 71 -14.46 -2.35 0.90
C GLN A 71 -13.78 -1.13 0.26
N MET A 72 -13.13 -0.31 1.09
CA MET A 72 -12.41 0.88 0.69
C MET A 72 -10.91 0.64 0.79
N VAL A 73 -10.16 1.15 -0.18
CA VAL A 73 -8.68 1.16 -0.15
C VAL A 73 -8.24 2.44 0.54
N PHE A 74 -7.52 2.28 1.66
CA PHE A 74 -6.98 3.38 2.45
C PHE A 74 -5.60 3.80 1.97
N GLY A 75 -4.81 2.87 1.44
CA GLY A 75 -3.49 3.17 0.96
C GLY A 75 -2.77 1.97 0.36
N VAL A 76 -1.65 2.26 -0.28
CA VAL A 76 -0.66 1.29 -0.73
C VAL A 76 0.56 1.44 0.16
N VAL A 77 1.11 0.33 0.62
CA VAL A 77 2.31 0.34 1.48
C VAL A 77 3.38 -0.54 0.86
N THR A 78 4.61 -0.06 0.85
CA THR A 78 5.81 -0.74 0.37
C THR A 78 6.84 -0.91 1.49
N ALA A 79 7.89 -1.69 1.24
CA ALA A 79 9.00 -1.84 2.19
C ALA A 79 9.68 -0.49 2.51
N ILE A 80 9.71 0.44 1.55
CA ILE A 80 10.29 1.78 1.73
C ILE A 80 9.48 2.57 2.77
N ASP A 81 8.15 2.47 2.74
CA ASP A 81 7.28 3.16 3.70
C ASP A 81 7.48 2.63 5.12
N LEU A 82 7.62 1.30 5.26
CA LEU A 82 7.89 0.67 6.55
C LEU A 82 9.27 1.09 7.09
N LEU A 83 10.30 1.11 6.24
CA LEU A 83 11.63 1.59 6.60
C LEU A 83 11.60 3.07 7.05
N ASN A 84 10.93 3.93 6.29
CA ASN A 84 10.78 5.35 6.62
C ASN A 84 10.07 5.54 7.95
N PHE A 85 9.04 4.75 8.24
CA PHE A 85 8.32 4.81 9.51
C PHE A 85 9.21 4.44 10.70
N VAL A 86 9.98 3.34 10.59
CA VAL A 86 10.88 2.88 11.67
C VAL A 86 12.00 3.89 11.90
N THR A 87 12.64 4.37 10.83
CA THR A 87 13.75 5.33 10.93
C THR A 87 13.31 6.71 11.42
N ALA A 88 12.11 7.18 11.05
CA ALA A 88 11.55 8.42 11.58
C ALA A 88 11.26 8.34 13.08
N ARG A 89 10.84 7.17 13.57
CA ARG A 89 10.58 6.92 14.99
C ARG A 89 11.87 6.97 15.81
N GLU A 90 12.93 6.30 15.37
CA GLU A 90 14.23 6.35 16.05
C GLU A 90 14.79 7.78 16.18
N LYS A 91 14.60 8.61 15.15
CA LYS A 91 15.04 10.01 15.18
C LYS A 91 14.28 10.82 16.23
N ARG A 92 12.97 10.57 16.38
CA ARG A 92 12.15 11.21 17.42
C ARG A 92 12.55 10.75 18.81
N GLU A 93 12.75 9.44 19.00
CA GLU A 93 13.14 8.88 20.30
C GLU A 93 14.52 9.41 20.76
N ARG A 94 15.51 9.52 19.86
CA ARG A 94 16.81 10.15 20.17
C ARG A 94 16.70 11.61 20.61
N SER A 95 15.88 12.41 19.93
CA SER A 95 15.66 13.82 20.32
C SER A 95 14.97 13.99 21.68
N PHE A 96 14.18 13.01 22.13
CA PHE A 96 13.57 13.03 23.45
C PHE A 96 14.56 12.62 24.55
N SER A 97 15.45 11.66 24.28
CA SER A 97 16.50 11.26 25.23
C SER A 97 17.51 12.39 25.48
N GLU A 98 17.97 13.10 24.44
CA GLU A 98 18.89 14.25 24.61
C GLU A 98 18.29 15.44 25.37
N CYS A 99 16.95 15.57 25.42
CA CYS A 99 16.26 16.61 26.18
C CYS A 99 15.96 16.21 27.63
N SER A 100 16.13 14.93 27.98
CA SER A 100 15.87 14.42 29.33
C SER A 100 17.11 14.44 30.24
N ASP A 101 18.28 14.75 29.67
CA ASP A 101 19.58 14.86 30.35
C ASP A 101 19.97 16.33 30.67
N LEU A 102 19.01 17.26 30.61
CA LEU A 102 19.16 18.71 30.91
C LEU A 102 18.32 19.14 32.13
#